data_AF-A0A0R2SEP6-F1
#
_entry.id   AF-A0A0R2SEP6-F1
#
_cell.length_a   1.000
_cell.length_b   1.000
_cell.length_c   1.000
_cell.angle_alpha   90.00
_cell.angle_beta   90.00
_cell.angle_gamma   90.00
#
_symmetry.space_group_name_H-M   'P 1'
#
loop_
_entity.id
_entity.type
_entity.pdbx_description
1 polymer ?
#
loop_
_entity_poly.entity_id
_entity_poly.type
_entity_poly.pdbx_seq_one_letter_code
_entity_poly.pdbx_strand_id
1 'polypeptide(L)'
;MLRFFTASTANELYWACGIMGFGTGFWALFVTVGAENFGTNLRATAATTIPNMVRGSLNLISALFLWLTAKAGYLEGGILTAVIVFAVTLWAAAGLAETFGRDLDFVEKD
;
A
#
# COMPACT_ATOMS: atom_id res chain seq x y z
N MET A 1 10.92 9.59 1.01
CA MET A 1 12.01 8.75 0.49
C MET A 1 13.19 9.58 -0.04
N LEU A 2 13.01 10.47 -1.02
CA LEU A 2 14.09 11.32 -1.56
C LEU A 2 14.88 12.09 -0.48
N ARG A 3 14.20 12.82 0.42
CA ARG A 3 14.87 13.55 1.52
C ARG A 3 15.54 12.67 2.57
N PHE A 4 15.16 11.40 2.69
CA PHE A 4 15.80 10.46 3.61
C PHE A 4 17.20 10.04 3.11
N PHE A 5 17.35 9.82 1.80
CA PHE A 5 18.63 9.45 1.19
C PHE A 5 19.52 10.65 0.83
N THR A 6 19.01 11.88 0.90
CA THR A 6 19.76 13.11 0.60
C THR A 6 19.84 14.08 1.78
N ALA A 7 19.52 13.63 3.00
CA ALA A 7 19.55 14.49 4.19
C ALA A 7 21.00 14.94 4.48
N SER A 8 21.20 16.25 4.63
CA SER A 8 22.53 16.82 4.90
C SER A 8 22.72 17.17 6.38
N THR A 9 21.63 17.18 7.16
CA THR A 9 21.64 17.48 8.60
C THR A 9 20.86 16.46 9.41
N ALA A 10 21.22 16.28 10.69
CA ALA A 10 20.51 15.35 11.59
C ALA A 10 19.03 15.71 11.76
N ASN A 11 18.69 17.00 11.77
CA ASN A 11 17.31 17.46 11.90
C ASN A 11 16.45 17.06 10.68
N GLU A 12 16.98 17.19 9.47
CA GLU A 12 16.29 16.73 8.25
C GLU A 12 16.05 15.21 8.26
N LEU A 13 17.02 14.43 8.75
CA LEU A 13 16.88 12.99 8.88
C LEU A 13 15.75 12.63 9.87
N TYR A 14 15.69 13.27 11.03
CA TYR A 14 14.63 13.03 12.01
C TYR A 14 13.24 13.38 11.48
N TRP A 15 13.10 14.50 10.79
CA TRP A 15 11.83 14.86 10.14
C TRP A 15 11.45 13.87 9.03
N ALA A 16 12.41 13.44 8.21
CA ALA A 16 12.16 12.44 7.17
C ALA A 16 11.71 11.10 7.78
N CYS A 17 12.37 10.63 8.85
CA CYS A 17 11.99 9.43 9.59
C CYS A 17 10.58 9.56 10.19
N GLY A 18 10.27 10.70 10.83
CA GLY A 18 8.97 10.93 11.45
C GLY A 18 7.83 10.88 10.43
N ILE A 19 7.98 11.57 9.30
CA ILE A 19 6.99 11.58 8.21
C ILE A 19 6.81 10.19 7.61
N MET A 20 7.90 9.44 7.39
CA MET A 20 7.81 8.07 6.90
C MET A 20 7.13 7.15 7.91
N GLY A 21 7.43 7.29 9.20
CA GLY A 21 6.79 6.55 10.27
C GLY A 21 5.28 6.79 10.32
N PHE A 22 4.83 8.02 10.10
CA PHE A 22 3.40 8.32 10.02
C PHE A 22 2.71 7.55 8.87
N GLY A 23 3.40 7.44 7.72
CA GLY A 23 2.94 6.63 6.59
C GLY A 23 2.83 5.13 6.92
N THR A 24 3.67 4.60 7.80
CA THR A 24 3.57 3.18 8.21
C THR A 24 2.30 2.90 9.03
N GLY A 25 1.74 3.90 9.71
CA GLY A 25 0.48 3.76 10.45
C GLY A 25 -0.73 3.43 9.57
N PHE A 26 -0.69 3.79 8.29
CA PHE A 26 -1.71 3.41 7.30
C PHE A 26 -1.91 1.90 7.22
N TRP A 27 -0.87 1.12 7.55
CA TRP A 27 -0.93 -0.34 7.55
C TRP A 27 -2.10 -0.89 8.36
N ALA A 28 -2.34 -0.36 9.57
CA ALA A 28 -3.42 -0.84 10.41
C ALA A 28 -4.79 -0.65 9.73
N LEU A 29 -5.00 0.51 9.13
CA LEU A 29 -6.23 0.89 8.43
C LEU A 29 -6.45 0.03 7.18
N PHE A 30 -5.37 -0.23 6.43
CA PHE A 30 -5.39 -1.10 5.26
C PHE A 30 -5.84 -2.53 5.60
N VAL A 31 -5.28 -3.13 6.67
CA VAL A 31 -5.63 -4.50 7.06
C VAL A 31 -7.08 -4.59 7.52
N THR A 32 -7.56 -3.61 8.29
CA THR A 32 -8.95 -3.62 8.79
C THR A 32 -9.96 -3.46 7.65
N VAL A 33 -9.79 -2.47 6.78
CA VAL A 33 -10.69 -2.25 5.62
C VAL A 33 -10.69 -3.45 4.67
N GLY A 34 -9.52 -4.07 4.45
CA GLY A 34 -9.42 -5.30 3.67
C GLY A 34 -10.20 -6.45 4.29
N ALA A 35 -10.10 -6.63 5.61
CA ALA A 35 -10.75 -7.72 6.33
C ALA A 35 -12.27 -7.51 6.53
N GLU A 36 -12.74 -6.25 6.59
CA GLU A 36 -14.17 -5.90 6.69
C GLU A 36 -14.99 -6.39 5.50
N ASN A 37 -14.36 -6.59 4.35
CA ASN A 37 -15.01 -7.12 3.16
C ASN A 37 -15.46 -8.58 3.34
N PHE A 38 -14.87 -9.30 4.30
CA PHE A 38 -15.09 -10.72 4.54
C PHE A 38 -15.89 -10.96 5.84
N GLY A 39 -16.68 -12.03 5.82
CA GLY A 39 -17.43 -12.56 6.93
C GLY A 39 -16.51 -13.07 8.03
N THR A 40 -17.10 -13.25 9.20
CA THR A 40 -16.41 -13.62 10.45
C THR A 40 -15.59 -14.90 10.35
N ASN A 41 -16.03 -15.87 9.54
CA ASN A 41 -15.35 -17.15 9.29
C ASN A 41 -14.06 -17.02 8.47
N LEU A 42 -13.97 -16.06 7.55
CA LEU A 42 -12.79 -15.86 6.68
C LEU A 42 -11.97 -14.63 7.06
N ARG A 43 -12.46 -13.77 7.95
CA ARG A 43 -11.82 -12.50 8.33
C ARG A 43 -10.39 -12.65 8.81
N ALA A 44 -10.09 -13.63 9.66
CA ALA A 44 -8.73 -13.88 10.15
C ALA A 44 -7.77 -14.31 9.02
N THR A 45 -8.26 -15.14 8.10
CA THR A 45 -7.53 -15.56 6.91
C THR A 45 -7.33 -14.42 5.92
N ALA A 46 -8.33 -13.56 5.73
CA ALA A 46 -8.25 -12.38 4.89
C ALA A 46 -7.25 -11.35 5.45
N ALA A 47 -7.31 -11.08 6.75
CA ALA A 47 -6.41 -10.16 7.44
C ALA A 47 -4.93 -10.55 7.37
N THR A 48 -4.61 -11.82 7.10
CA THR A 48 -3.23 -12.34 6.98
C THR A 48 -2.81 -12.56 5.53
N THR A 49 -3.74 -13.00 4.67
CA THR A 49 -3.47 -13.24 3.24
C THR A 49 -3.31 -11.96 2.45
N ILE A 50 -4.23 -11.00 2.62
CA ILE A 50 -4.23 -9.73 1.88
C ILE A 50 -2.88 -9.01 2.03
N PRO A 51 -2.33 -8.84 3.24
CA PRO A 51 -1.07 -8.11 3.40
C PRO A 51 0.13 -8.92 2.91
N ASN A 52 0.06 -10.25 2.94
CA ASN A 52 1.10 -11.10 2.35
C ASN A 52 1.12 -11.00 0.82
N MET A 53 -0.04 -10.85 0.18
CA MET A 53 -0.12 -10.59 -1.26
C MET A 53 0.43 -9.21 -1.64
N VAL A 54 0.19 -8.18 -0.84
CA VAL A 54 0.82 -6.86 -1.03
C VAL A 54 2.34 -6.94 -0.91
N ARG A 55 2.86 -7.73 0.05
CA ARG A 55 4.31 -7.97 0.14
C ARG A 55 4.85 -8.70 -1.09
N GLY A 56 4.11 -9.65 -1.64
CA GLY A 56 4.48 -10.35 -2.86
C GLY A 56 4.49 -9.45 -4.11
N SER A 57 3.51 -8.54 -4.23
CA SER A 57 3.40 -7.61 -5.36
C SER A 57 4.50 -6.55 -5.37
N LEU A 58 5.12 -6.26 -4.21
CA LEU A 58 6.28 -5.37 -4.13
C LEU A 58 7.42 -5.77 -5.07
N ASN A 59 7.62 -7.07 -5.30
CA ASN A 59 8.64 -7.55 -6.23
C ASN A 59 8.34 -7.12 -7.67
N LEU A 60 7.06 -7.18 -8.09
CA LEU A 60 6.62 -6.73 -9.41
C LEU A 60 6.75 -5.21 -9.56
N ILE A 61 6.38 -4.46 -8.52
CA ILE A 61 6.53 -3.01 -8.48
C ILE A 61 8.01 -2.62 -8.58
N SER A 62 8.88 -3.36 -7.88
CA SER A 62 10.33 -3.13 -7.92
C SER A 62 10.91 -3.41 -9.31
N ALA A 63 10.47 -4.48 -9.97
CA ALA A 63 10.86 -4.79 -11.34
C ALA A 63 10.40 -3.70 -12.33
N LEU A 64 9.17 -3.20 -12.19
CA LEU A 64 8.66 -2.07 -12.96
C LEU A 64 9.50 -0.80 -12.72
N PHE A 65 9.80 -0.51 -11.46
CA PHE A 65 10.62 0.65 -11.09
C PHE A 65 11.98 0.58 -11.77
N LEU A 66 12.71 -0.53 -11.62
CA LEU A 66 14.04 -0.73 -12.23
C LEU A 66 14.01 -0.58 -13.75
N TRP A 67 12.98 -1.12 -14.40
CA TRP A 67 12.80 -0.98 -15.84
C TRP A 67 12.57 0.47 -16.27
N LEU A 68 11.74 1.22 -15.53
CA LEU A 68 11.49 2.64 -15.79
C LEU A 68 12.71 3.51 -15.49
N THR A 69 13.46 3.17 -14.43
CA THR A 69 14.69 3.88 -14.07
C THR A 69 15.74 3.76 -15.17
N ALA A 70 15.86 2.57 -15.76
CA ALA A 70 16.81 2.31 -16.85
C ALA A 70 16.51 3.12 -18.12
N LYS A 71 15.27 3.61 -18.30
CA LYS A 71 14.86 4.38 -19.49
C LYS A 71 14.77 5.88 -19.28
N ALA A 72 14.25 6.32 -18.13
CA ALA A 72 13.89 7.72 -17.89
C ALA A 72 14.79 8.42 -16.85
N GLY A 73 15.60 7.68 -16.08
CA GLY A 73 16.36 8.21 -14.95
C GLY A 73 15.71 7.92 -13.59
N TYR A 74 16.44 8.20 -12.50
CA TYR A 74 16.03 7.84 -11.14
C TYR A 74 14.79 8.60 -10.65
N LEU A 75 14.74 9.89 -10.91
CA LEU A 75 13.65 10.74 -10.45
C LEU A 75 12.38 10.47 -11.26
N GLU A 76 12.49 10.52 -12.58
CA GLU A 76 11.39 10.32 -13.53
C GLU A 76 10.85 8.89 -13.44
N GLY A 77 11.74 7.89 -13.34
CA GLY A 77 11.36 6.50 -13.16
C GLY A 77 10.58 6.26 -11.86
N GLY A 78 10.97 6.93 -10.77
CA GLY A 78 10.25 6.88 -9.50
C GLY A 78 8.86 7.50 -9.58
N ILE A 79 8.76 8.70 -10.17
CA ILE A 79 7.48 9.39 -10.35
C ILE A 79 6.55 8.57 -11.23
N LEU A 80 7.03 8.06 -12.37
CA LEU A 80 6.21 7.28 -13.30
C LEU A 80 5.73 5.96 -12.67
N THR A 81 6.59 5.29 -11.92
CA THR A 81 6.19 4.09 -11.17
C THR A 81 5.08 4.42 -10.16
N ALA A 82 5.24 5.50 -9.39
CA ALA A 82 4.25 5.92 -8.42
C ALA A 82 2.90 6.25 -9.08
N VAL A 83 2.91 6.96 -10.21
CA VAL A 83 1.69 7.27 -10.98
C VAL A 83 1.00 6.01 -11.48
N ILE A 84 1.74 5.05 -12.05
CA ILE A 84 1.17 3.80 -12.55
C ILE A 84 0.54 3.00 -11.41
N VAL A 85 1.27 2.81 -10.30
CA VAL A 85 0.75 2.07 -9.14
C VAL A 85 -0.49 2.76 -8.59
N PHE A 86 -0.46 4.09 -8.44
CA PHE A 86 -1.59 4.85 -7.92
C PHE A 86 -2.83 4.77 -8.81
N ALA A 87 -2.66 4.82 -10.14
CA ALA A 87 -3.75 4.66 -11.08
C ALA A 87 -4.42 3.27 -10.97
N VAL A 88 -3.62 2.21 -10.86
CA VAL A 88 -4.12 0.83 -10.67
C VAL A 88 -4.84 0.71 -9.32
N THR A 89 -4.28 1.31 -8.25
CA THR A 89 -4.91 1.31 -6.92
C THR A 89 -6.26 2.00 -6.93
N LEU A 90 -6.38 3.20 -7.54
CA LEU A 90 -7.66 3.91 -7.63
C LEU A 90 -8.69 3.13 -8.45
N TRP A 91 -8.27 2.51 -9.55
CA TRP A 91 -9.14 1.66 -10.35
C TRP A 91 -9.64 0.44 -9.56
N ALA A 92 -8.76 -0.23 -8.81
CA ALA A 92 -9.15 -1.35 -7.96
C ALA A 92 -10.05 -0.91 -6.80
N ALA A 93 -9.76 0.23 -6.17
CA ALA A 93 -10.55 0.79 -5.07
C ALA A 93 -11.97 1.16 -5.51
N ALA A 94 -12.15 1.63 -6.74
CA ALA A 94 -13.48 1.90 -7.30
C ALA A 94 -14.37 0.64 -7.43
N GLY A 95 -13.77 -0.56 -7.41
CA GLY A 95 -14.48 -1.84 -7.42
C GLY A 95 -14.81 -2.41 -6.03
N LEU A 96 -14.34 -1.79 -4.94
CA LEU A 96 -14.67 -2.24 -3.59
C LEU A 96 -16.09 -1.82 -3.19
N ALA A 97 -16.78 -2.71 -2.48
CA ALA A 97 -18.05 -2.39 -1.85
C ALA A 97 -17.81 -1.54 -0.60
N GLU A 98 -18.63 -0.51 -0.41
CA GLU A 98 -18.60 0.30 0.80
C GLU A 98 -19.01 -0.54 2.02
N THR A 99 -18.19 -0.50 3.08
CA THR A 99 -18.44 -1.24 4.33
C THR A 99 -19.04 -0.36 5.43
N PHE A 100 -19.13 0.95 5.22
CA PHE A 100 -19.67 1.88 6.21
C PHE A 100 -21.15 1.59 6.53
N GLY A 101 -21.43 1.29 7.81
CA GLY A 101 -22.77 0.96 8.29
C GLY A 101 -23.27 -0.44 7.93
N ARG A 102 -22.41 -1.28 7.33
CA ARG A 102 -22.73 -2.69 7.07
C ARG A 102 -22.56 -3.51 8.34
N ASP A 103 -23.46 -4.47 8.56
CA ASP A 103 -23.25 -5.48 9.61
C ASP A 103 -22.05 -6.35 9.22
N LEU A 104 -21.08 -6.41 10.12
CA LEU A 104 -19.87 -7.20 9.93
C LEU A 104 -20.07 -8.65 10.44
N ASP A 105 -21.09 -8.93 11.24
CA ASP A 105 -21.31 -10.26 11.81
C ASP A 105 -22.15 -11.15 10.87
N PHE A 106 -21.57 -11.42 9.70
CA PHE A 106 -22.10 -12.39 8.75
C PHE A 106 -21.10 -13.53 8.51
N VAL A 107 -21.64 -14.63 7.99
CA VAL A 107 -20.88 -15.82 7.58
C VAL A 107 -21.10 -15.99 6.09
N GLU A 108 -20.04 -16.12 5.29
CA GLU A 108 -20.20 -16.52 3.90
C GLU A 108 -20.83 -17.92 3.85
N LYS A 109 -22.02 -18.03 3.24
CA LYS A 109 -22.61 -19.34 2.90
C LYS A 109 -21.99 -19.84 1.60
N ASP A 110 -21.65 -21.13 1.59
CA ASP A 110 -21.24 -21.88 0.39
C ASP A 110 -22.22 -21.73 -0.78
#